data_AF-A0A534TAW3-F1
#
_entry.id   AF-A0A534TAW3-F1
#
_cell.length_a   1.000
_cell.length_b   1.000
_cell.length_c   1.000
_cell.angle_alpha   90.00
_cell.angle_beta   90.00
_cell.angle_gamma   90.00
#
_symmetry.space_group_name_H-M   'P 1'
#
loop_
_entity.id
_entity.type
_entity.pdbx_description
1 polymer ?
#
loop_
_entity_poly.entity_id
_entity_poly.type
_entity_poly.pdbx_seq_one_letter_code
_entity_poly.pdbx_strand_id
1 'polypeptide(L)'
;MPKKATTDHGEIIHFAGRLRLFPVASRTDATQVRLASRDDVKETEVRVGWPTWFRPFIDRRLVFLFDETGGQAVTRAEADA
;
A
#
# COMPACT_ATOMS: atom_id res chain seq x y z
N MET A 1 9.34 12.63 -11.69
CA MET A 1 8.05 13.12 -11.15
C MET A 1 8.16 13.14 -9.64
N PRO A 2 7.61 14.13 -8.92
CA PRO A 2 7.73 14.18 -7.46
C PRO A 2 6.95 13.01 -6.86
N LYS A 3 7.63 12.18 -6.06
CA LYS A 3 6.99 11.16 -5.24
C LYS A 3 6.29 11.90 -4.10
N LYS A 4 4.96 11.79 -4.00
CA LYS A 4 4.24 12.34 -2.86
C LYS A 4 4.26 11.29 -1.74
N ALA A 5 4.81 11.67 -0.59
CA ALA A 5 4.76 10.88 0.63
C ALA A 5 3.53 11.30 1.43
N THR A 6 2.73 10.32 1.88
CA THR A 6 1.57 10.59 2.72
C THR A 6 1.36 9.48 3.76
N THR A 7 0.92 9.86 4.94
CA THR A 7 0.39 8.96 5.98
C THR A 7 -1.13 9.08 6.10
N ASP A 8 -1.75 9.96 5.31
CA ASP A 8 -3.18 10.18 5.34
C ASP A 8 -3.91 8.99 4.71
N HIS A 9 -4.62 8.24 5.56
CA HIS A 9 -5.38 7.07 5.12
C HIS A 9 -6.45 7.40 4.08
N GLY A 10 -7.06 8.59 4.14
CA GLY A 10 -8.06 9.04 3.18
C GLY A 10 -7.45 9.27 1.79
N GLU A 11 -6.28 9.91 1.72
CA GLU A 11 -5.53 10.07 0.45
C GLU A 11 -5.15 8.71 -0.15
N ILE A 12 -4.69 7.77 0.69
CA ILE A 12 -4.30 6.42 0.27
C ILE A 12 -5.49 5.64 -0.29
N ILE A 13 -6.65 5.68 0.39
CA ILE A 13 -7.88 5.01 -0.06
C ILE A 13 -8.35 5.64 -1.38
N HIS A 14 -8.32 6.96 -1.51
CA HIS A 14 -8.71 7.64 -2.74
C HIS A 14 -7.82 7.26 -3.92
N PHE A 15 -6.50 7.23 -3.72
CA PHE A 15 -5.54 6.77 -4.71
C PHE A 15 -5.81 5.31 -5.13
N ALA A 16 -5.98 4.42 -4.16
CA ALA A 16 -6.24 3.01 -4.42
C ALA A 16 -7.56 2.82 -5.18
N GLY A 17 -8.62 3.56 -4.81
CA GLY A 17 -9.91 3.56 -5.52
C GLY A 17 -9.78 4.00 -6.97
N ARG A 18 -9.06 5.10 -7.24
CA ARG A 18 -8.80 5.60 -8.61
C ARG A 18 -8.10 4.56 -9.49
N LEU A 19 -7.18 3.79 -8.92
CA LEU A 19 -6.41 2.76 -9.63
C LEU A 19 -6.97 1.33 -9.50
N ARG A 20 -8.15 1.17 -8.87
CA ARG A 20 -8.79 -0.14 -8.61
C ARG A 20 -7.86 -1.13 -7.87
N LEU A 21 -7.06 -0.61 -6.95
CA LEU A 21 -6.14 -1.37 -6.11
C LEU A 21 -6.81 -1.74 -4.78
N PHE A 22 -6.38 -2.86 -4.20
CA PHE A 22 -6.81 -3.28 -2.87
C PHE A 22 -5.65 -3.89 -2.08
N PRO A 23 -5.75 -3.91 -0.73
CA PRO A 23 -4.76 -4.55 0.13
C PRO A 23 -4.66 -6.05 -0.11
N VAL A 24 -3.43 -6.53 -0.25
CA VAL A 24 -3.09 -7.95 -0.22
C VAL A 24 -1.97 -8.22 0.76
N ALA A 25 -2.01 -9.40 1.38
CA ALA A 25 -0.95 -9.91 2.25
C ALA A 25 -0.41 -11.23 1.69
N SER A 26 0.87 -11.51 1.93
CA SER A 26 1.43 -12.83 1.67
C SER A 26 0.81 -13.88 2.62
N ARG A 27 0.51 -15.07 2.09
CA ARG A 27 0.07 -16.23 2.87
C ARG A 27 1.17 -16.80 3.76
N THR A 28 2.44 -16.59 3.40
CA THR A 28 3.59 -17.10 4.15
C THR A 28 4.12 -16.09 5.17
N ASP A 29 3.84 -14.80 4.97
CA ASP A 29 4.25 -13.71 5.85
C ASP A 29 3.17 -12.62 5.87
N ALA A 30 2.31 -12.66 6.89
CA ALA A 30 1.21 -11.70 7.03
C ALA A 30 1.68 -10.25 7.28
N THR A 31 2.98 -10.04 7.55
CA THR A 31 3.56 -8.69 7.69
C THR A 31 3.93 -8.07 6.34
N GLN A 32 4.05 -8.89 5.30
CA GLN A 32 4.27 -8.43 3.92
C GLN A 32 2.93 -8.10 3.29
N VAL A 33 2.59 -6.82 3.38
CA VAL A 33 1.40 -6.26 2.79
C VAL A 33 1.83 -5.34 1.62
N ARG A 34 1.22 -5.47 0.43
CA ARG A 34 1.21 -4.47 -0.67
C ARG A 34 -0.21 -4.10 -1.18
N LEU A 35 -0.33 -3.02 -1.95
CA LEU A 35 -1.51 -2.78 -2.80
C LEU A 35 -1.36 -3.55 -4.13
N ALA A 36 -2.45 -4.12 -4.64
CA ALA A 36 -2.48 -4.85 -5.91
C ALA A 36 -3.78 -4.61 -6.67
N SER A 37 -3.72 -4.64 -8.00
CA SER A 37 -4.91 -4.77 -8.84
C SER A 37 -5.40 -6.23 -8.83
N ARG A 38 -6.58 -6.50 -9.39
CA ARG A 38 -7.10 -7.87 -9.49
C ARG A 38 -6.19 -8.80 -10.28
N ASP A 39 -5.58 -8.27 -11.33
CA ASP A 39 -4.77 -9.05 -12.27
C ASP A 39 -3.32 -9.22 -11.79
N ASP A 40 -2.89 -8.39 -10.82
CA ASP A 40 -1.55 -8.43 -10.23
C ASP A 40 -1.46 -9.26 -8.94
N VAL A 41 -2.55 -9.91 -8.49
CA VAL A 41 -2.53 -10.74 -7.28
C VAL A 41 -1.80 -12.05 -7.57
N LYS A 42 -0.78 -12.35 -6.78
CA LYS A 42 -0.02 -13.61 -6.87
C LYS A 42 -0.78 -14.74 -6.18
N GLU A 43 -0.54 -15.99 -6.57
CA GLU A 43 -1.16 -17.17 -5.93
C GLU A 43 -0.86 -17.26 -4.42
N THR A 44 0.31 -16.77 -4.02
CA THR A 44 0.77 -16.72 -2.63
C THR A 44 0.17 -15.57 -1.83
N GLU A 45 -0.72 -14.77 -2.42
CA GLU A 45 -1.31 -13.60 -1.78
C GLU A 45 -2.80 -13.81 -1.50
N VAL A 46 -3.32 -13.09 -0.52
CA VAL A 46 -4.75 -13.05 -0.18
C VAL A 46 -5.18 -11.60 0.03
N ARG A 47 -6.44 -11.31 -0.31
CA ARG A 47 -7.03 -10.02 -0.02
C ARG A 47 -7.23 -9.85 1.49
N VAL A 48 -6.91 -8.67 2.00
CA VAL A 48 -7.09 -8.33 3.41
C VAL A 48 -7.88 -7.04 3.56
N GLY A 49 -8.41 -6.80 4.75
CA GLY A 49 -9.10 -5.55 5.06
C GLY A 49 -8.12 -4.37 5.22
N TRP A 50 -8.61 -3.16 4.95
CA TRP A 50 -7.89 -1.91 5.21
C TRP A 50 -7.37 -1.76 6.65
N PRO A 51 -8.07 -2.21 7.71
CA PRO A 51 -7.51 -2.16 9.06
C PRO A 51 -6.20 -2.95 9.21
N THR A 52 -6.09 -4.12 8.57
CA THR A 52 -4.87 -4.93 8.53
C THR A 52 -3.76 -4.21 7.75
N TRP A 53 -4.13 -3.55 6.65
CA TRP A 53 -3.21 -2.77 5.79
C TRP A 53 -2.55 -1.60 6.51
N PHE A 54 -3.33 -0.82 7.26
CA PHE A 54 -2.85 0.41 7.90
C PHE A 54 -2.12 0.16 9.22
N ARG A 55 -2.28 -1.01 9.84
CA ARG A 55 -1.62 -1.35 11.10
C ARG A 55 -0.10 -1.10 11.07
N PRO A 56 0.65 -1.52 10.03
CA PRO A 56 2.09 -1.27 9.95
C PRO A 56 2.46 0.21 9.78
N PHE A 57 1.59 1.05 9.20
CA PHE A 57 1.85 2.49 9.07
C PHE A 57 1.89 3.15 10.45
N ILE A 58 0.96 2.75 11.32
CA ILE A 58 0.86 3.22 12.70
C ILE A 58 2.02 2.63 13.53
N ASP A 59 2.22 1.32 13.45
CA ASP A 59 3.15 0.60 14.32
C ASP A 59 4.62 0.86 13.95
N ARG A 60 4.92 1.14 12.67
CA ARG A 60 6.29 1.24 12.15
C ARG A 60 6.63 2.58 11.50
N ARG A 61 5.76 3.59 11.64
CA ARG A 61 5.94 4.93 11.03
C ARG A 61 6.30 4.84 9.54
N LEU A 62 5.47 4.14 8.78
CA LEU A 62 5.65 4.04 7.34
C LEU A 62 4.93 5.20 6.65
N VAL A 63 5.49 5.67 5.53
CA VAL A 63 4.81 6.56 4.59
C VAL A 63 4.44 5.81 3.31
N PHE A 64 3.33 6.22 2.72
CA PHE A 64 2.91 5.80 1.40
C PHE A 64 3.52 6.72 0.35
N LEU A 65 4.34 6.16 -0.53
CA LEU A 65 4.94 6.90 -1.64
C LEU A 65 4.21 6.51 -2.93
N PHE A 66 3.66 7.50 -3.62
CA PHE A 66 3.08 7.32 -4.93
C PHE A 66 3.59 8.33 -5.94
N ASP A 67 3.68 7.90 -7.20
CA ASP A 67 3.97 8.74 -8.35
C ASP A 67 2.65 9.00 -9.09
N GLU A 68 2.30 10.27 -9.29
CA GLU A 68 1.06 10.69 -9.95
C GLU A 68 0.95 10.22 -11.41
N THR A 69 2.05 9.81 -12.04
CA THR A 69 2.06 9.28 -13.42
C THR A 69 1.75 7.79 -13.57
N GLY A 70 1.39 7.10 -12.48
CA GLY A 70 0.96 5.70 -12.55
C GLY A 70 2.08 4.67 -12.32
N GLY A 71 3.18 5.10 -11.70
CA GLY A 71 4.20 4.17 -11.19
C GLY A 71 3.65 3.29 -10.05
N GLN A 72 4.37 2.20 -9.75
CA GLN A 72 4.04 1.34 -8.60
C GLN A 72 4.11 2.13 -7.30
N ALA A 73 3.00 2.16 -6.56
CA ALA A 73 2.98 2.67 -5.20
C ALA A 73 3.80 1.77 -4.27
N VAL A 74 4.64 2.37 -3.43
CA VAL A 74 5.50 1.66 -2.49
C VAL A 74 5.34 2.22 -1.08
N THR A 75 5.55 1.38 -0.09
CA THR A 75 5.64 1.79 1.31
C THR A 75 7.12 1.84 1.72
N ARG A 76 7.53 2.90 2.43
CA ARG A 76 8.89 3.03 2.99
C ARG A 76 8.81 3.60 4.41
N ALA A 77 9.89 3.44 5.18
CA ALA A 77 9.99 4.08 6.48
C ALA A 77 10.01 5.61 6.32
N GLU A 78 9.35 6.33 7.22
CA GLU A 78 9.29 7.80 7.22
C GLU A 78 10.69 8.45 7.25
N ALA A 79 11.67 7.79 7.89
CA ALA A 79 13.05 8.27 7.93
C ALA A 79 13.79 8.21 6.57
N ASP A 80 13.29 7.42 5.61
CA ASP A 80 13.91 7.20 4.29
C ASP A 80 13.15 7.89 3.14
N ALA A 81 12.14 8.70 3.47
CA ALA A 81 11.17 9.28 2.55
C ALA A 81 11.43 10.75 2.20
#